data_AF-A0A1Q7T914-F1
#
_entry.id   AF-A0A1Q7T914-F1
#
_cell.length_a   1.000
_cell.length_b   1.000
_cell.length_c   1.000
_cell.angle_alpha   90.00
_cell.angle_beta   90.00
_cell.angle_gamma   90.00
#
_symmetry.space_group_name_H-M   'P 1'
#
loop_
_entity.id
_entity.type
_entity.pdbx_description
1 polymer ?
#
loop_
_entity_poly.entity_id
_entity_poly.type
_entity_poly.pdbx_seq_one_letter_code
_entity_poly.pdbx_strand_id
1 'polypeptide(L)'
;MTSLWRFVTGRHPAPARTRDGPRVLPAYAALARYRSNLVDLDPRLRTLVTQLAAERSRCRWCIERGRHLWREAQLPVEELRALPRYQSSSLFSSRERAALRFTDAVTRYSDAAGGMPAEALTRARQHLSEPEIAAVTAAVAEHHFFNPVTGALGADVAPWGAPIGTSIRSFWL
;
A
#
# COMPACT_ATOMS: atom_id res chain seq x y z
N MET A 1 -18.91 -23.96 7.37
CA MET A 1 -18.25 -22.65 7.60
C MET A 1 -16.84 -22.91 8.13
N THR A 2 -15.80 -22.49 7.40
CA THR A 2 -14.39 -22.68 7.77
C THR A 2 -14.04 -21.96 9.08
N SER A 3 -12.94 -22.34 9.75
CA SER A 3 -12.47 -21.68 10.97
C SER A 3 -12.23 -20.17 10.74
N LEU A 4 -11.70 -19.83 9.56
CA LEU A 4 -11.53 -18.45 9.11
C LEU A 4 -12.85 -17.69 9.04
N TRP A 5 -13.91 -18.30 8.51
CA TRP A 5 -15.21 -17.64 8.41
C TRP A 5 -15.84 -17.39 9.78
N ARG A 6 -15.73 -18.34 10.72
CA ARG A 6 -16.19 -18.12 12.11
C ARG A 6 -15.38 -17.04 12.82
N PHE A 7 -14.08 -16.95 12.55
CA PHE A 7 -13.24 -15.87 13.07
C PHE A 7 -13.66 -14.51 12.50
N VAL A 8 -13.90 -14.41 11.18
CA VAL A 8 -14.30 -13.16 10.53
C VAL A 8 -15.69 -12.69 10.95
N THR A 9 -16.66 -13.60 11.09
CA THR A 9 -18.05 -13.25 11.44
C THR A 9 -18.33 -13.27 12.94
N GLY A 10 -17.34 -13.65 13.76
CA GLY A 10 -17.46 -13.66 15.21
C GLY A 10 -17.59 -12.25 15.77
N ARG A 11 -18.37 -12.08 16.85
CA ARG A 11 -18.37 -10.81 17.60
C ARG A 11 -17.04 -10.67 18.32
N HIS A 12 -16.23 -9.71 17.89
CA HIS A 12 -15.02 -9.30 18.59
C HIS A 12 -15.32 -8.11 19.52
N PRO A 13 -14.72 -8.05 20.72
CA PRO A 13 -14.84 -6.87 21.57
C PRO A 13 -14.30 -5.65 20.81
N ALA A 14 -15.11 -4.60 20.71
CA ALA A 14 -14.68 -3.36 20.08
C ALA A 14 -13.48 -2.78 20.87
N PRO A 15 -12.45 -2.24 20.19
CA PRO A 15 -11.37 -1.55 20.90
C PRO A 15 -11.93 -0.42 21.76
N ALA A 16 -11.29 -0.17 22.90
CA ALA A 16 -11.69 0.86 23.85
C ALA A 16 -11.89 2.21 23.12
N ARG A 17 -12.98 2.93 23.46
CA ARG A 17 -13.31 4.24 22.88
C ARG A 17 -12.12 5.19 23.04
N THR A 18 -11.41 5.50 21.96
CA THR A 18 -10.58 6.70 21.91
C THR A 18 -11.52 7.88 21.75
N ARG A 19 -11.42 8.84 22.67
CA ARG A 19 -12.49 9.82 22.94
C ARG A 19 -12.76 10.78 21.78
N ASP A 20 -11.80 11.02 20.87
CA ASP A 20 -11.89 12.07 19.84
C ASP A 20 -11.24 11.74 18.47
N GLY A 21 -11.31 10.49 18.00
CA GLY A 21 -10.73 10.12 16.69
C GLY A 21 -11.56 9.11 15.89
N PRO A 22 -11.41 9.05 14.55
CA PRO A 22 -12.14 8.08 13.74
C PRO A 22 -11.80 6.66 14.23
N ARG A 23 -12.83 5.91 14.65
CA ARG A 23 -12.77 4.57 15.27
C ARG A 23 -11.98 3.52 14.46
N VAL A 24 -11.65 3.85 13.23
CA VAL A 24 -11.02 2.98 12.24
C VAL A 24 -9.49 3.01 12.30
N LEU A 25 -8.87 4.09 12.80
CA LEU A 25 -7.41 4.23 12.83
C LEU A 25 -6.70 3.15 13.67
N PRO A 26 -7.18 2.76 14.87
CA PRO A 26 -6.57 1.66 15.62
C PRO A 26 -6.65 0.32 14.89
N ALA A 27 -7.74 0.05 14.16
CA ALA A 27 -7.89 -1.16 13.36
C ALA A 27 -6.93 -1.18 12.16
N TYR A 28 -6.72 -0.04 11.51
CA TYR A 28 -5.71 0.09 10.46
C TYR A 28 -4.28 -0.05 10.99
N ALA A 29 -3.98 0.52 12.16
CA ALA A 29 -2.69 0.33 12.81
C ALA A 29 -2.45 -1.15 13.15
N ALA A 30 -3.48 -1.89 13.57
CA ALA A 30 -3.40 -3.32 13.80
C ALA A 30 -3.13 -4.11 12.51
N LEU A 31 -3.79 -3.76 11.39
CA LEU A 31 -3.52 -4.36 10.08
C LEU A 31 -2.07 -4.08 9.61
N ALA A 32 -1.61 -2.83 9.76
CA ALA A 32 -0.24 -2.44 9.41
C ALA A 32 0.81 -3.16 10.28
N ARG A 33 0.52 -3.41 11.56
CA ARG A 33 1.36 -4.24 12.45
C ARG A 33 1.31 -5.72 12.07
N TYR A 34 0.14 -6.27 11.73
CA TYR A 34 0.04 -7.66 11.29
C TYR A 34 0.90 -7.91 10.03
N ARG A 35 0.95 -6.94 9.12
CA ARG A 35 1.83 -6.98 7.94
C ARG A 35 3.31 -7.14 8.30
N SER A 36 3.79 -6.60 9.41
CA SER A 36 5.20 -6.78 9.81
C SER A 36 5.53 -8.22 10.20
N ASN A 37 4.53 -9.10 10.33
CA ASN A 37 4.72 -10.53 10.55
C ASN A 37 4.78 -11.35 9.26
N LEU A 38 4.56 -10.74 8.08
CA LEU A 38 4.75 -11.40 6.79
C LEU A 38 6.24 -11.47 6.44
N VAL A 39 6.59 -12.31 5.45
CA VAL A 39 7.96 -12.35 4.92
C VAL A 39 8.45 -10.96 4.59
N ASP A 40 9.66 -10.66 5.05
CA ASP A 40 10.27 -9.38 4.83
C ASP A 40 10.73 -9.31 3.37
N LEU A 41 9.96 -8.61 2.54
CA LEU A 41 10.41 -8.17 1.23
C LEU A 41 11.73 -7.41 1.40
N ASP A 42 12.64 -7.63 0.44
CA ASP A 42 13.78 -6.76 0.21
C ASP A 42 13.40 -5.28 0.41
N PRO A 43 14.12 -4.52 1.26
CA PRO A 43 13.73 -3.16 1.64
C PRO A 43 13.49 -2.25 0.44
N ARG A 44 14.33 -2.37 -0.59
CA ARG A 44 14.19 -1.59 -1.82
C ARG A 44 12.92 -1.99 -2.56
N LEU A 45 12.69 -3.27 -2.80
CA LEU A 45 11.48 -3.77 -3.47
C LEU A 45 10.20 -3.30 -2.75
N ARG A 46 10.20 -3.33 -1.40
CA ARG A 46 9.10 -2.81 -0.57
C ARG A 46 8.83 -1.33 -0.84
N THR A 47 9.86 -0.51 -0.84
CA THR A 47 9.75 0.94 -1.12
C THR A 47 9.20 1.19 -2.53
N LEU A 48 9.67 0.45 -3.53
CA LEU A 48 9.17 0.55 -4.91
C LEU A 48 7.67 0.23 -5.02
N VAL A 49 7.24 -0.92 -4.48
CA VAL A 49 5.83 -1.36 -4.61
C VAL A 49 4.88 -0.50 -3.79
N THR A 50 5.28 -0.07 -2.58
CA THR A 50 4.44 0.79 -1.74
C THR A 50 4.33 2.20 -2.29
N GLN A 51 5.43 2.76 -2.81
CA GLN A 51 5.36 4.07 -3.47
C GLN A 51 4.50 4.00 -4.74
N LEU A 52 4.64 2.97 -5.57
CA LEU A 52 3.81 2.84 -6.77
C LEU A 52 2.33 2.69 -6.37
N ALA A 53 2.00 1.84 -5.39
CA ALA A 53 0.64 1.69 -4.90
C ALA A 53 0.04 3.01 -4.38
N ALA A 54 0.83 3.80 -3.63
CA ALA A 54 0.42 5.11 -3.17
C ALA A 54 0.11 6.08 -4.32
N GLU A 55 1.01 6.18 -5.32
CA GLU A 55 0.83 7.04 -6.49
C GLU A 55 -0.37 6.60 -7.34
N ARG A 56 -0.60 5.29 -7.50
CA ARG A 56 -1.73 4.73 -8.26
C ARG A 56 -3.06 4.90 -7.55
N SER A 57 -3.10 4.69 -6.23
CA SER A 57 -4.31 4.90 -5.42
C SER A 57 -4.61 6.39 -5.20
N ARG A 58 -3.65 7.29 -5.46
CA ARG A 58 -3.73 8.73 -5.17
C ARG A 58 -3.91 9.05 -3.67
N CYS A 59 -3.54 8.11 -2.79
CA CYS A 59 -3.54 8.34 -1.35
C CYS A 59 -2.45 9.36 -1.00
N ARG A 60 -2.84 10.63 -0.84
CA ARG A 60 -1.90 11.73 -0.60
C ARG A 60 -1.02 11.50 0.63
N TRP A 61 -1.59 11.03 1.75
CA TRP A 61 -0.81 10.69 2.95
C TRP A 61 0.24 9.62 2.64
N CYS A 62 -0.18 8.58 1.93
CA CYS A 62 0.68 7.46 1.58
C CYS A 62 1.82 7.89 0.65
N ILE A 63 1.55 8.80 -0.29
CA ILE A 63 2.54 9.34 -1.22
C ILE A 63 3.61 10.12 -0.45
N GLU A 64 3.21 11.00 0.46
CA GLU A 64 4.17 11.79 1.24
C GLU A 64 4.97 10.92 2.21
N ARG A 65 4.31 9.96 2.89
CA ARG A 65 4.98 8.95 3.70
C ARG A 65 6.00 8.17 2.87
N GLY A 66 5.60 7.68 1.70
CA GLY A 66 6.45 6.88 0.83
C GLY A 66 7.64 7.68 0.29
N ARG A 67 7.46 8.95 -0.07
CA ARG A 67 8.56 9.85 -0.47
C ARG A 67 9.53 10.12 0.67
N HIS A 68 9.04 10.26 1.91
CA HIS A 68 9.91 10.37 3.07
C HIS A 68 10.75 9.10 3.26
N LEU A 69 10.11 7.92 3.28
CA LEU A 69 10.79 6.62 3.38
C LEU A 69 11.78 6.39 2.23
N TRP A 70 11.46 6.85 1.02
CA TRP A 70 12.35 6.79 -0.15
C TRP A 70 13.66 7.55 0.10
N ARG A 71 13.58 8.73 0.72
CA ARG A 71 14.76 9.54 1.09
C ARG A 71 15.54 8.91 2.22
N GLU A 72 14.86 8.40 3.25
CA GLU A 72 15.50 7.69 4.36
C GLU A 72 16.25 6.44 3.87
N ALA A 73 15.68 5.71 2.91
CA ALA A 73 16.32 4.58 2.23
C ALA A 73 17.42 5.01 1.23
N GLN A 74 17.69 6.30 1.09
CA GLN A 74 18.70 6.88 0.20
C GLN A 74 18.57 6.41 -1.26
N LEU A 75 17.33 6.14 -1.70
CA LEU A 75 17.07 5.71 -3.06
C LEU A 75 17.14 6.89 -4.04
N PRO A 76 17.62 6.69 -5.28
CA PRO A 76 17.79 7.78 -6.23
C PRO A 76 16.47 8.47 -6.61
N VAL A 77 16.52 9.78 -6.83
CA VAL A 77 15.33 10.59 -7.15
C VAL A 77 14.86 10.36 -8.59
N GLU A 78 15.77 10.05 -9.49
CA GLU A 78 15.48 9.67 -10.87
C GLU A 78 14.62 8.41 -10.96
N GLU A 79 14.84 7.44 -10.06
CA GLU A 79 14.01 6.24 -9.97
C GLU A 79 12.60 6.58 -9.50
N LEU A 80 12.46 7.45 -8.49
CA LEU A 80 11.16 7.94 -8.03
C LEU A 80 10.37 8.61 -9.16
N ARG A 81 11.06 9.43 -9.98
CA ARG A 81 10.45 10.09 -11.16
C ARG A 81 10.10 9.10 -12.26
N ALA A 82 10.89 8.05 -12.45
CA ALA A 82 10.66 7.02 -13.45
C ALA A 82 9.59 5.99 -13.02
N LEU A 83 9.33 5.84 -11.73
CA LEU A 83 8.48 4.81 -11.15
C LEU A 83 7.07 4.74 -11.78
N PRO A 84 6.35 5.85 -12.05
CA PRO A 84 5.04 5.77 -12.72
C PRO A 84 5.07 5.15 -14.12
N ARG A 85 6.25 5.12 -14.76
CA ARG A 85 6.55 4.61 -16.10
C ARG A 85 7.55 3.45 -16.06
N TYR A 86 7.57 2.68 -14.97
CA TYR A 86 8.55 1.62 -14.75
C TYR A 86 8.63 0.58 -15.88
N GLN A 87 7.54 0.37 -16.64
CA GLN A 87 7.47 -0.63 -17.70
C GLN A 87 8.52 -0.40 -18.79
N SER A 88 8.80 0.87 -19.12
CA SER A 88 9.77 1.27 -20.15
C SER A 88 11.09 1.75 -19.58
N SER A 89 11.25 1.76 -18.25
CA SER A 89 12.46 2.25 -17.59
C SER A 89 13.51 1.14 -17.47
N SER A 90 14.74 1.47 -17.84
CA SER A 90 15.93 0.62 -17.62
C SER A 90 16.43 0.65 -16.17
N LEU A 91 15.92 1.57 -15.33
CA LEU A 91 16.35 1.73 -13.94
C LEU A 91 15.85 0.62 -13.00
N PHE A 92 14.96 -0.24 -13.48
CA PHE A 92 14.40 -1.33 -12.69
C PHE A 92 14.81 -2.69 -13.29
N SER A 93 15.12 -3.65 -12.43
CA SER A 93 15.39 -5.04 -12.80
C SER A 93 14.13 -5.76 -13.30
N SER A 94 14.31 -6.96 -13.86
CA SER A 94 13.20 -7.83 -14.26
C SER A 94 12.29 -8.18 -13.08
N ARG A 95 12.88 -8.51 -11.93
CA ARG A 95 12.15 -8.82 -10.69
C ARG A 95 11.37 -7.62 -10.16
N GLU A 96 11.96 -6.43 -10.15
CA GLU A 96 11.27 -5.21 -9.73
C GLU A 96 10.11 -4.87 -10.67
N ARG A 97 10.31 -4.95 -12.00
CA ARG A 97 9.23 -4.72 -12.96
C ARG A 97 8.09 -5.73 -12.82
N ALA A 98 8.40 -7.00 -12.51
CA ALA A 98 7.38 -8.01 -12.25
C ALA A 98 6.56 -7.68 -11.00
N ALA A 99 7.23 -7.27 -9.90
CA ALA A 99 6.56 -6.83 -8.69
C ALA A 99 5.70 -5.58 -8.92
N LEU A 100 6.22 -4.58 -9.64
CA LEU A 100 5.49 -3.34 -9.95
C LEU A 100 4.29 -3.57 -10.87
N ARG A 101 4.39 -4.50 -11.83
CA ARG A 101 3.24 -4.95 -12.64
C ARG A 101 2.18 -5.63 -11.79
N PHE A 102 2.60 -6.48 -10.87
CA PHE A 102 1.68 -7.11 -9.93
C PHE A 102 1.03 -6.07 -9.01
N THR A 103 1.79 -5.08 -8.53
CA THR A 103 1.27 -3.94 -7.78
C THR A 103 0.19 -3.19 -8.56
N ASP A 104 0.41 -2.82 -9.82
CA ASP A 104 -0.60 -2.17 -10.66
C ASP A 104 -1.89 -3.01 -10.74
N ALA A 105 -1.75 -4.32 -10.93
CA ALA A 105 -2.87 -5.25 -11.02
C ALA A 105 -3.66 -5.37 -9.70
N VAL A 106 -2.96 -5.45 -8.56
CA VAL A 106 -3.60 -5.45 -7.23
C VAL A 106 -4.25 -4.08 -6.96
N THR A 107 -3.62 -2.98 -7.34
CA THR A 107 -4.18 -1.64 -7.12
C THR A 107 -5.47 -1.42 -7.92
N ARG A 108 -5.55 -1.98 -9.13
CA ARG A 108 -6.73 -1.88 -10.01
C ARG A 108 -7.66 -3.09 -9.88
N TYR A 109 -7.55 -3.85 -8.80
CA TYR A 109 -8.30 -5.09 -8.64
C TYR A 109 -9.82 -4.87 -8.74
N SER A 110 -10.32 -3.76 -8.21
CA SER A 110 -11.75 -3.39 -8.28
C SER A 110 -12.24 -3.06 -9.69
N ASP A 111 -11.34 -2.64 -10.58
CA ASP A 111 -11.66 -2.35 -11.99
C ASP A 111 -11.61 -3.60 -12.86
N ALA A 112 -11.02 -4.69 -12.37
CA ALA A 112 -10.83 -5.91 -13.14
C ALA A 112 -12.15 -6.69 -13.23
N ALA A 113 -12.65 -6.86 -14.46
CA ALA A 113 -13.90 -7.57 -14.79
C ALA A 113 -13.81 -9.11 -14.60
N GLY A 114 -13.34 -9.58 -13.44
CA GLY A 114 -13.19 -11.01 -13.16
C GLY A 114 -12.09 -11.41 -12.16
N GLY A 115 -11.43 -10.46 -11.48
CA GLY A 115 -10.40 -10.75 -10.48
C GLY A 115 -8.96 -10.53 -10.98
N MET A 116 -7.98 -11.20 -10.35
CA MET A 116 -6.55 -10.96 -10.61
C MET A 116 -6.17 -11.30 -12.06
N PRO A 117 -5.61 -10.36 -12.85
CA PRO A 117 -5.13 -10.65 -14.20
C PRO A 117 -4.07 -11.76 -14.23
N ALA A 118 -4.33 -12.82 -15.02
CA ALA A 118 -3.49 -14.02 -15.08
C ALA A 118 -2.05 -13.72 -15.53
N GLU A 119 -1.87 -12.78 -16.45
CA GLU A 119 -0.54 -12.37 -16.93
C GLU A 119 0.29 -11.75 -15.80
N ALA A 120 -0.27 -10.81 -15.05
CA ALA A 120 0.42 -10.14 -13.94
C ALA A 120 0.83 -11.13 -12.86
N LEU A 121 -0.07 -12.05 -12.49
CA LEU A 121 0.20 -13.10 -11.51
C LEU A 121 1.27 -14.10 -12.01
N THR A 122 1.18 -14.52 -13.27
CA THR A 122 2.16 -15.44 -13.87
C THR A 122 3.56 -14.81 -13.88
N ARG A 123 3.67 -13.55 -14.30
CA ARG A 123 4.95 -12.82 -14.29
C ARG A 123 5.49 -12.63 -12.87
N ALA A 124 4.62 -12.33 -11.90
CA ALA A 124 5.02 -12.25 -10.50
C ALA A 124 5.63 -13.57 -10.02
N ARG A 125 4.97 -14.71 -10.28
CA ARG A 125 5.43 -16.06 -9.90
C ARG A 125 6.75 -16.49 -10.55
N GLN A 126 7.14 -15.88 -11.68
CA GLN A 126 8.45 -16.13 -12.29
C GLN A 126 9.60 -15.49 -11.51
N HIS A 127 9.32 -14.48 -10.70
CA HIS A 127 10.34 -13.67 -10.04
C HIS A 127 10.18 -13.55 -8.52
N LEU A 128 9.02 -13.87 -7.98
CA LEU A 128 8.64 -13.75 -6.57
C LEU A 128 8.13 -15.10 -6.07
N SER A 129 8.52 -15.44 -4.84
CA SER A 129 7.95 -16.57 -4.11
C SER A 129 6.52 -16.27 -3.65
N GLU A 130 5.76 -17.30 -3.29
CA GLU A 130 4.39 -17.13 -2.78
C GLU A 130 4.31 -16.22 -1.54
N PRO A 131 5.20 -16.34 -0.53
CA PRO A 131 5.22 -15.40 0.59
C PRO A 131 5.48 -13.95 0.17
N GLU A 132 6.34 -13.72 -0.83
CA GLU A 132 6.62 -12.37 -1.35
C GLU A 132 5.40 -11.80 -2.09
N ILE A 133 4.69 -12.62 -2.87
CA ILE A 133 3.44 -12.22 -3.52
C ILE A 133 2.40 -11.83 -2.46
N ALA A 134 2.27 -12.61 -1.39
CA ALA A 134 1.38 -12.28 -0.28
C ALA A 134 1.80 -10.98 0.42
N ALA A 135 3.09 -10.78 0.66
CA ALA A 135 3.62 -9.56 1.26
C ALA A 135 3.39 -8.31 0.39
N VAL A 136 3.59 -8.40 -0.93
CA VAL A 136 3.25 -7.32 -1.88
C VAL A 136 1.76 -7.05 -1.85
N THR A 137 0.92 -8.09 -1.91
CA THR A 137 -0.55 -7.93 -1.87
C THR A 137 -1.01 -7.22 -0.60
N ALA A 138 -0.50 -7.62 0.57
CA ALA A 138 -0.82 -7.00 1.85
C ALA A 138 -0.35 -5.53 1.91
N ALA A 139 0.84 -5.24 1.39
CA ALA A 139 1.35 -3.88 1.31
C ALA A 139 0.45 -3.00 0.43
N VAL A 140 0.03 -3.47 -0.75
CA VAL A 140 -0.84 -2.73 -1.65
C VAL A 140 -2.25 -2.54 -1.07
N ALA A 141 -2.81 -3.58 -0.46
CA ALA A 141 -4.14 -3.54 0.16
C ALA A 141 -4.23 -2.47 1.27
N GLU A 142 -3.15 -2.27 2.04
CA GLU A 142 -3.05 -1.19 3.04
C GLU A 142 -3.36 0.19 2.42
N HIS A 143 -2.89 0.46 1.21
CA HIS A 143 -3.14 1.74 0.54
C HIS A 143 -4.61 1.94 0.13
N HIS A 144 -5.32 0.87 -0.26
CA HIS A 144 -6.75 0.93 -0.56
C HIS A 144 -7.61 1.25 0.64
N PHE A 145 -7.10 0.96 1.84
CA PHE A 145 -7.74 1.32 3.08
C PHE A 145 -7.46 2.77 3.49
N PHE A 146 -6.19 3.20 3.44
CA PHE A 146 -5.83 4.57 3.81
C PHE A 146 -6.39 5.61 2.85
N ASN A 147 -6.44 5.31 1.54
CA ASN A 147 -6.89 6.25 0.53
C ASN A 147 -8.28 6.86 0.85
N PRO A 148 -9.38 6.08 0.93
CA PRO A 148 -10.71 6.62 1.22
C PRO A 148 -10.81 7.23 2.61
N VAL A 149 -10.04 6.76 3.60
CA VAL A 149 -10.02 7.38 4.95
C VAL A 149 -9.44 8.78 4.88
N THR A 150 -8.31 8.95 4.21
CA THR A 150 -7.67 10.27 4.06
C THR A 150 -8.50 11.19 3.17
N GLY A 151 -9.10 10.66 2.11
CA GLY A 151 -10.03 11.38 1.25
C GLY A 151 -11.25 11.89 2.01
N ALA A 152 -11.89 11.05 2.83
CA ALA A 152 -13.02 11.43 3.70
C ALA A 152 -12.63 12.48 4.77
N LEU A 153 -11.34 12.59 5.11
CA LEU A 153 -10.78 13.63 5.98
C LEU A 153 -10.33 14.89 5.22
N GLY A 154 -10.68 15.01 3.93
CA GLY A 154 -10.46 16.19 3.10
C GLY A 154 -9.13 16.22 2.35
N ALA A 155 -8.35 15.14 2.36
CA ALA A 155 -7.04 15.10 1.69
C ALA A 155 -7.11 15.40 0.17
N ASP A 156 -8.21 15.00 -0.46
CA ASP A 156 -8.42 15.10 -1.92
C ASP A 156 -8.81 16.51 -2.37
N VAL A 157 -9.37 17.32 -1.47
CA VAL A 157 -9.84 18.68 -1.76
C VAL A 157 -8.94 19.77 -1.19
N ALA A 158 -8.10 19.43 -0.21
CA ALA A 158 -7.13 20.36 0.36
C ALA A 158 -5.87 20.48 -0.52
N PRO A 159 -5.18 21.65 -0.54
CA PRO A 159 -3.89 21.79 -1.22
C PRO A 159 -2.84 20.83 -0.66
N TRP A 160 -1.89 20.36 -1.49
CA TRP A 160 -0.77 19.51 -1.06
C TRP A 160 0.03 20.17 0.08
N GLY A 161 0.50 19.38 1.05
CA GLY A 161 1.15 19.87 2.27
C GLY A 161 0.21 20.22 3.44
N ALA A 162 -1.04 20.64 3.17
CA ALA A 162 -2.06 20.85 4.22
C ALA A 162 -2.28 19.60 5.11
N PRO A 163 -2.67 19.77 6.39
CA PRO A 163 -3.03 18.66 7.28
C PRO A 163 -4.16 17.78 6.74
N ILE A 164 -4.17 16.49 7.10
CA ILE A 164 -5.23 15.55 6.75
C ILE A 164 -6.12 15.33 7.98
N GLY A 165 -7.28 15.99 7.99
CA GLY A 165 -8.11 16.09 9.19
C GLY A 165 -7.34 16.63 10.41
N THR A 166 -7.86 16.35 11.61
CA THR A 166 -7.19 16.71 12.88
C THR A 166 -6.28 15.60 13.43
N SER A 167 -6.42 14.38 12.91
CA SER A 167 -5.81 13.17 13.49
C SER A 167 -4.61 12.62 12.74
N ILE A 168 -4.35 13.06 11.51
CA ILE A 168 -3.25 12.56 10.66
C ILE A 168 -2.33 13.72 10.30
N ARG A 169 -1.16 13.76 10.95
CA ARG A 169 -0.13 14.77 10.65
C ARG A 169 0.61 14.39 9.37
N SER A 170 0.91 15.40 8.57
CA SER A 170 1.85 15.31 7.44
C SER A 170 3.26 15.07 7.98
N PHE A 171 4.05 14.18 7.38
CA PHE A 171 5.43 13.85 7.80
C PHE A 171 6.48 14.94 7.46
N TRP A 172 6.04 16.20 7.35
CA TRP A 172 6.88 17.37 7.05
C TRP A 172 6.97 18.35 8.24
N LEU A 173 6.54 17.92 9.42
CA LEU A 173 6.74 18.59 10.72
C LEU A 173 7.53 17.66 11.62
#